data_AF-A0A4U1CMZ2-F1
#
_entry.id   AF-A0A4U1CMZ2-F1
#
_cell.length_a   1.000
_cell.length_b   1.000
_cell.length_c   1.000
_cell.angle_alpha   90.00
_cell.angle_beta   90.00
_cell.angle_gamma   90.00
#
_symmetry.space_group_name_H-M   'P 1'
#
loop_
_entity.id
_entity.type
_entity.pdbx_description
1 polymer ?
#
loop_
_entity_poly.entity_id
_entity_poly.type
_entity_poly.pdbx_seq_one_letter_code
_entity_poly.pdbx_strand_id
1 'polypeptide(L)'
;MNIIADCPVCGKGKMVEKTNGYSCNYFKSMDDKCKFFIYKSYFEKQITEEIAKELCLNKETNLFTDLKKKNGDLFSAKLIISEDVIKPDFPSNELTNACPGCGGKVVETANGFVCENFFAKECSLYIGKKIANKEISVNVAEQLLDNRKTDFLDDFESNAGNVFSAKLILDDELVVKFDTTICPCPKCSTGTIYANAKAYGCSNFKDESIKCDFVIWKEMSGKHISIDNVIQLCESKSTDVLKGFKKKGGETYDAKVILNEEYKGVIQ
;
A
#
# COMPACT_ATOMS: atom_id res chain seq x y z
N MET A 1 22.14 43.39 5.20
CA MET A 1 22.32 41.94 5.41
C MET A 1 20.93 41.34 5.37
N ASN A 2 20.64 40.43 4.43
CA ASN A 2 19.30 39.85 4.29
C ASN A 2 19.11 38.81 5.40
N ILE A 3 18.28 39.12 6.40
CA ILE A 3 17.95 38.22 7.51
C ILE A 3 16.73 37.39 7.11
N ILE A 4 16.84 36.07 7.21
CA ILE A 4 15.79 35.17 6.74
C ILE A 4 14.96 34.57 7.88
N ALA A 5 15.56 34.28 9.04
CA ALA A 5 14.90 33.65 10.19
C ALA A 5 15.76 33.74 11.46
N ASP A 6 15.21 33.32 12.60
CA ASP A 6 15.98 32.98 13.80
C ASP A 6 16.82 31.70 13.59
N CYS A 7 17.97 31.60 14.27
CA CYS A 7 18.82 30.43 14.15
C CYS A 7 18.22 29.23 14.89
N PRO A 8 17.90 28.13 14.18
CA PRO A 8 17.23 26.96 14.76
C PRO A 8 18.10 26.13 15.71
N VAL A 9 19.43 26.35 15.64
CA VAL A 9 20.44 25.63 16.43
C VAL A 9 20.72 26.34 17.75
N CYS A 10 21.15 27.60 17.70
CA CYS A 10 21.59 28.30 18.91
C CYS A 10 20.50 29.14 19.57
N GLY A 11 19.44 29.53 18.85
CA GLY A 11 18.39 30.45 19.34
C GLY A 11 18.83 31.88 19.65
N LYS A 12 20.15 32.18 19.60
CA LYS A 12 20.72 33.49 19.95
C LYS A 12 20.98 34.40 18.75
N GLY A 13 21.12 33.82 17.56
CA GLY A 13 21.47 34.52 16.33
C GLY A 13 20.37 34.54 15.29
N LYS A 14 20.57 35.34 14.26
CA LYS A 14 19.74 35.37 13.05
C LYS A 14 20.46 34.65 11.91
N MET A 15 19.71 33.94 11.08
CA MET A 15 20.20 33.36 9.83
C MET A 15 20.25 34.46 8.77
N VAL A 16 21.43 34.65 8.18
CA VAL A 16 21.69 35.67 7.17
C VAL A 16 22.17 35.03 5.87
N GLU A 17 21.71 35.57 4.74
CA GLU A 17 22.14 35.14 3.42
C GLU A 17 23.58 35.57 3.11
N LYS A 18 24.35 34.65 2.53
CA LYS A 18 25.72 34.79 2.05
C LYS A 18 25.85 34.15 0.65
N THR A 19 26.96 34.40 -0.02
CA THR A 19 27.25 33.88 -1.37
C THR A 19 27.05 32.36 -1.48
N ASN A 20 27.46 31.60 -0.47
CA ASN A 20 27.46 30.13 -0.51
C ASN A 20 26.30 29.48 0.25
N GLY A 21 25.38 30.27 0.84
CA GLY A 21 24.33 29.72 1.70
C GLY A 21 23.77 30.72 2.69
N TYR A 22 23.28 30.21 3.80
CA TYR A 22 22.71 30.97 4.90
C TYR A 22 23.46 30.58 6.18
N SER A 23 23.95 31.56 6.93
CA SER A 23 24.75 31.30 8.13
C SER A 23 24.18 32.01 9.34
N CYS A 24 24.34 31.42 10.52
CA CYS A 24 24.10 32.14 11.75
C CYS A 24 25.08 33.31 11.91
N ASN A 25 24.59 34.47 12.36
CA ASN A 25 25.41 35.65 12.65
C ASN A 25 25.79 35.81 14.14
N TYR A 26 25.43 34.87 15.02
CA TYR A 26 25.75 34.97 16.44
C TYR A 26 27.24 34.74 16.71
N PHE A 27 27.87 35.75 17.31
CA PHE A 27 29.27 35.75 17.70
C PHE A 27 29.43 36.59 18.97
N LYS A 28 29.87 35.98 20.08
CA LYS A 28 30.21 36.67 21.34
C LYS A 28 31.72 36.63 21.59
N SER A 29 32.35 35.49 21.38
CA SER A 29 33.81 35.30 21.45
C SER A 29 34.24 34.18 20.50
N MET A 30 35.54 33.87 20.45
CA MET A 30 36.05 32.77 19.63
C MET A 30 35.48 31.40 20.06
N ASP A 31 35.21 31.25 21.36
CA ASP A 31 34.68 30.04 21.99
C ASP A 31 33.15 30.03 22.10
N ASP A 32 32.49 31.20 22.09
CA ASP A 32 31.04 31.35 22.14
C ASP A 32 30.53 31.98 20.82
N LYS A 33 30.47 31.15 19.78
CA LYS A 33 29.92 31.49 18.45
C LYS A 33 29.16 30.33 17.85
N CYS A 34 28.12 30.62 17.05
CA CYS A 34 27.38 29.58 16.34
C CYS A 34 27.98 29.38 14.94
N LYS A 35 28.22 28.12 14.56
CA LYS A 35 28.78 27.74 13.26
C LYS A 35 27.74 27.17 12.28
N PHE A 36 26.46 27.22 12.65
CA PHE A 36 25.39 26.64 11.84
C PHE A 36 25.30 27.29 10.45
N PHE A 37 25.20 26.46 9.43
CA PHE A 37 25.24 26.85 8.03
C PHE A 37 24.33 25.96 7.18
N ILE A 38 23.56 26.58 6.29
CA ILE A 38 22.72 25.91 5.28
C ILE A 38 23.29 26.25 3.91
N TYR A 39 23.77 25.26 3.15
CA TYR A 39 24.30 25.49 1.81
C TYR A 39 23.20 25.87 0.81
N LYS A 40 23.56 26.60 -0.27
CA LYS A 40 22.64 26.87 -1.39
C LYS A 40 22.22 25.61 -2.15
N SER A 41 22.89 24.47 -1.94
CA SER A 41 22.51 23.22 -2.58
C SER A 41 22.78 21.99 -1.73
N TYR A 42 21.86 21.02 -1.77
CA TYR A 42 22.03 19.66 -1.24
C TYR A 42 21.50 18.66 -2.27
N PHE A 43 22.26 17.61 -2.58
CA PHE A 43 21.85 16.56 -3.52
C PHE A 43 21.33 17.10 -4.88
N GLU A 44 22.04 18.08 -5.45
CA GLU A 44 21.67 18.86 -6.66
C GLU A 44 20.38 19.70 -6.55
N LYS A 45 19.67 19.67 -5.42
CA LYS A 45 18.53 20.56 -5.14
C LYS A 45 19.03 21.95 -4.75
N GLN A 46 18.49 23.00 -5.35
CA GLN A 46 18.73 24.38 -4.96
C GLN A 46 17.90 24.76 -3.72
N ILE A 47 18.55 25.36 -2.73
CA ILE A 47 17.93 25.83 -1.49
C ILE A 47 17.61 27.32 -1.62
N THR A 48 16.37 27.59 -2.00
CA THR A 48 15.82 28.95 -2.06
C THR A 48 15.72 29.57 -0.66
N GLU A 49 15.50 30.88 -0.59
CA GLU A 49 15.29 31.57 0.69
C GLU A 49 14.08 30.98 1.43
N GLU A 50 13.03 30.61 0.69
CA GLU A 50 11.82 29.98 1.24
C GLU A 50 12.13 28.62 1.89
N ILE A 51 12.87 27.74 1.21
CA ILE A 51 13.27 26.43 1.76
C ILE A 51 14.19 26.62 2.99
N ALA A 52 15.11 27.59 2.94
CA ALA A 52 15.97 27.89 4.07
C ALA A 52 15.18 28.42 5.28
N LYS A 53 14.16 29.26 5.05
CA LYS A 53 13.23 29.71 6.09
C LYS A 53 12.46 28.52 6.67
N GLU A 54 11.90 27.68 5.83
CA GLU A 54 11.19 26.46 6.23
C GLU A 54 12.04 25.58 7.16
N LEU A 55 13.30 25.30 6.78
CA LEU A 55 14.27 24.59 7.63
C LEU A 55 14.50 25.28 8.98
N CYS A 56 14.54 26.61 9.01
CA CYS A 56 14.75 27.34 10.27
C CYS A 56 13.52 27.32 11.18
N LEU A 57 12.31 27.36 10.60
CA LEU A 57 11.05 27.36 11.34
C LEU A 57 10.68 25.95 11.84
N ASN A 58 10.73 24.97 10.94
CA ASN A 58 10.19 23.63 11.18
C ASN A 58 11.27 22.61 11.56
N LYS A 59 12.56 22.95 11.41
CA LYS A 59 13.72 22.03 11.48
C LYS A 59 13.72 20.91 10.43
N GLU A 60 12.73 20.90 9.54
CA GLU A 60 12.61 19.99 8.41
C GLU A 60 12.01 20.71 7.19
N THR A 61 12.20 20.15 5.99
CA THR A 61 11.48 20.57 4.77
C THR A 61 10.30 19.64 4.48
N ASN A 62 9.44 20.06 3.55
CA ASN A 62 8.60 19.17 2.78
C ASN A 62 9.42 18.08 2.05
N LEU A 63 8.73 17.00 1.67
CA LEU A 63 9.33 15.90 0.91
C LEU A 63 9.75 16.37 -0.48
N PHE A 64 11.04 16.27 -0.78
CA PHE A 64 11.52 16.39 -2.15
C PHE A 64 11.47 15.04 -2.83
N THR A 65 11.06 15.01 -4.09
CA THR A 65 10.98 13.78 -4.91
C THR A 65 12.09 13.68 -5.95
N ASP A 66 12.93 14.70 -6.05
CA ASP A 66 13.90 14.95 -7.12
C ASP A 66 15.34 15.13 -6.62
N LEU A 67 15.69 14.63 -5.42
CA LEU A 67 17.06 14.68 -4.92
C LEU A 67 17.94 13.69 -5.68
N LYS A 68 19.20 14.02 -5.92
CA LYS A 68 20.09 13.18 -6.73
C LYS A 68 21.29 12.66 -5.96
N LYS A 69 21.55 11.35 -6.09
CA LYS A 69 22.74 10.67 -5.59
C LYS A 69 23.96 10.99 -6.45
N LYS A 70 25.16 10.70 -5.93
CA LYS A 70 26.42 10.87 -6.66
C LYS A 70 26.52 10.06 -7.96
N ASN A 71 25.84 8.91 -8.03
CA ASN A 71 25.79 8.07 -9.22
C ASN A 71 24.73 8.51 -10.24
N GLY A 72 23.96 9.56 -9.94
CA GLY A 72 22.93 10.12 -10.80
C GLY A 72 21.50 9.66 -10.51
N ASP A 73 21.30 8.65 -9.66
CA ASP A 73 19.96 8.18 -9.31
C ASP A 73 19.18 9.23 -8.53
N LEU A 74 17.89 9.34 -8.82
CA LEU A 74 16.97 10.16 -8.04
C LEU A 74 16.50 9.42 -6.78
N PHE A 75 16.21 10.17 -5.72
CA PHE A 75 15.61 9.67 -4.48
C PHE A 75 14.73 10.74 -3.85
N SER A 76 13.84 10.29 -2.96
CA SER A 76 12.93 11.17 -2.21
C SER A 76 13.32 11.22 -0.75
N ALA A 77 13.44 12.42 -0.18
CA ALA A 77 13.70 12.64 1.24
C ALA A 77 13.27 14.06 1.65
N LYS A 78 12.96 14.25 2.94
CA LYS A 78 13.00 15.56 3.58
C LYS A 78 14.46 15.92 3.87
N LEU A 79 14.76 17.20 4.04
CA LEU A 79 16.01 17.64 4.68
C LEU A 79 15.71 18.04 6.11
N ILE A 80 16.46 17.50 7.08
CA ILE A 80 16.29 17.79 8.51
C ILE A 80 17.55 18.38 9.12
N ILE A 81 17.39 19.16 10.19
CA ILE A 81 18.48 19.59 11.05
C ILE A 81 18.69 18.54 12.14
N SER A 82 19.81 17.82 12.09
CA SER A 82 20.20 16.81 13.08
C SER A 82 21.65 17.05 13.49
N GLU A 83 21.91 17.23 14.79
CA GLU A 83 23.26 17.52 15.32
C GLU A 83 23.93 18.71 14.62
N ASP A 84 23.18 19.80 14.45
CA ASP A 84 23.62 21.05 13.82
C ASP A 84 24.03 20.93 12.34
N VAL A 85 23.73 19.80 11.68
CA VAL A 85 23.97 19.60 10.25
C VAL A 85 22.68 19.22 9.52
N ILE A 86 22.64 19.53 8.22
CA ILE A 86 21.53 19.13 7.35
C ILE A 86 21.78 17.73 6.83
N LYS A 87 20.86 16.80 7.10
CA LYS A 87 20.89 15.41 6.62
C LYS A 87 19.58 15.08 5.89
N PRO A 88 19.58 14.16 4.91
CA PRO A 88 18.35 13.65 4.34
C PRO A 88 17.64 12.77 5.38
N ASP A 89 16.35 13.01 5.57
CA ASP A 89 15.45 12.16 6.33
C ASP A 89 14.48 11.50 5.37
N PHE A 90 14.52 10.18 5.32
CA PHE A 90 13.62 9.42 4.46
C PHE A 90 12.34 9.23 5.26
N PRO A 91 11.21 9.79 4.83
CA PRO A 91 9.96 9.55 5.54
C PRO A 91 9.66 8.05 5.48
N SER A 92 9.97 7.35 6.57
CA SER A 92 9.45 6.02 6.82
C SER A 92 8.06 6.25 7.40
N ASN A 93 7.01 6.03 6.61
CA ASN A 93 5.74 5.70 7.23
C ASN A 93 5.96 4.34 7.88
N GLU A 94 6.36 4.34 9.15
CA GLU A 94 6.42 3.12 9.95
C GLU A 94 5.00 2.56 10.02
N LEU A 95 4.87 1.27 9.71
CA LEU A 95 3.61 0.55 9.88
C LEU A 95 3.38 0.29 11.37
N THR A 96 2.12 0.17 11.72
CA THR A 96 1.64 -0.08 13.08
C THR A 96 2.04 -1.47 13.54
N ASN A 97 1.89 -2.48 12.67
CA ASN A 97 2.21 -3.85 13.01
C ASN A 97 3.70 -4.16 12.80
N ALA A 98 4.26 -4.90 13.75
CA ALA A 98 5.63 -5.38 13.68
C ALA A 98 5.80 -6.49 12.63
N CYS A 99 7.04 -6.72 12.21
CA CYS A 99 7.40 -7.79 11.30
C CYS A 99 7.04 -9.16 11.92
N PRO A 100 6.17 -9.98 11.30
CA PRO A 100 5.80 -11.29 11.83
C PRO A 100 6.92 -12.34 11.76
N GLY A 101 8.06 -12.01 11.15
CA GLY A 101 9.24 -12.87 11.06
C GLY A 101 10.25 -12.65 12.18
N CYS A 102 10.53 -11.40 12.55
CA CYS A 102 11.57 -11.07 13.55
C CYS A 102 11.13 -10.10 14.65
N GLY A 103 9.91 -9.56 14.58
CA GLY A 103 9.40 -8.56 15.54
C GLY A 103 9.92 -7.14 15.33
N GLY A 104 10.81 -6.90 14.36
CA GLY A 104 11.31 -5.56 14.03
C GLY A 104 10.26 -4.67 13.37
N LYS A 105 10.56 -3.38 13.25
CA LYS A 105 9.71 -2.39 12.57
C LYS A 105 9.58 -2.68 11.08
N VAL A 106 8.44 -2.32 10.51
CA VAL A 106 8.19 -2.35 9.07
C VAL A 106 7.99 -0.93 8.58
N VAL A 107 8.69 -0.56 7.51
CA VAL A 107 8.65 0.79 6.94
C VAL A 107 8.12 0.76 5.52
N GLU A 108 7.27 1.73 5.18
CA GLU A 108 6.88 1.97 3.80
C GLU A 108 8.02 2.67 3.04
N THR A 109 8.28 2.21 1.83
CA THR A 109 9.23 2.78 0.87
C THR A 109 8.54 3.05 -0.47
N ALA A 110 9.25 3.63 -1.43
CA ALA A 110 8.73 3.82 -2.78
C ALA A 110 8.34 2.49 -3.48
N ASN A 111 9.01 1.38 -3.14
CA ASN A 111 8.86 0.09 -3.84
C ASN A 111 8.03 -0.95 -3.06
N GLY A 112 7.78 -0.72 -1.77
CA GLY A 112 7.12 -1.70 -0.92
C GLY A 112 7.24 -1.41 0.57
N PHE A 113 6.79 -2.35 1.37
CA PHE A 113 6.86 -2.37 2.82
C PHE A 113 7.96 -3.34 3.25
N VAL A 114 8.94 -2.85 4.01
CA VAL A 114 10.21 -3.55 4.24
C VAL A 114 10.51 -3.60 5.73
N CYS A 115 10.95 -4.75 6.24
CA CYS A 115 11.44 -4.81 7.61
C CYS A 115 12.75 -4.03 7.76
N GLU A 116 12.93 -3.33 8.88
CA GLU A 116 14.19 -2.61 9.17
C GLU A 116 15.43 -3.51 9.13
N ASN A 117 15.28 -4.80 9.48
CA ASN A 117 16.34 -5.80 9.50
C ASN A 117 16.60 -6.46 8.13
N PHE A 118 15.90 -6.03 7.07
CA PHE A 118 16.02 -6.61 5.73
C PHE A 118 17.41 -6.38 5.11
N PHE A 119 17.94 -5.17 5.20
CA PHE A 119 19.22 -4.81 4.57
C PHE A 119 20.44 -5.41 5.28
N ALA A 120 20.31 -5.67 6.59
CA ALA A 120 21.30 -6.44 7.35
C ALA A 120 21.26 -7.95 7.03
N LYS A 121 20.28 -8.41 6.22
CA LYS A 121 20.03 -9.82 5.90
C LYS A 121 19.68 -10.68 7.10
N GLU A 122 19.16 -10.07 8.16
CA GLU A 122 18.68 -10.76 9.36
C GLU A 122 17.18 -11.07 9.28
N CYS A 123 16.48 -10.46 8.32
CA CYS A 123 15.08 -10.75 7.99
C CYS A 123 14.87 -10.69 6.47
N SER A 124 13.88 -11.42 5.95
CA SER A 124 13.53 -11.45 4.52
C SER A 124 12.22 -10.75 4.17
N LEU A 125 11.52 -10.17 5.15
CA LEU A 125 10.20 -9.57 4.91
C LEU A 125 10.27 -8.40 3.92
N TYR A 126 9.59 -8.58 2.79
CA TYR A 126 9.37 -7.57 1.78
C TYR A 126 7.98 -7.76 1.14
N ILE A 127 7.13 -6.73 1.20
CA ILE A 127 5.82 -6.71 0.55
C ILE A 127 5.86 -5.63 -0.54
N GLY A 128 5.78 -6.02 -1.81
CA GLY A 128 5.83 -5.07 -2.92
C GLY A 128 4.64 -4.10 -2.92
N LYS A 129 4.88 -2.83 -3.26
CA LYS A 129 3.83 -1.81 -3.40
C LYS A 129 2.94 -2.04 -4.62
N LYS A 130 3.36 -2.93 -5.53
CA LYS A 130 2.59 -3.38 -6.68
C LYS A 130 2.75 -4.89 -6.84
N ILE A 131 1.63 -5.63 -6.87
CA ILE A 131 1.59 -7.09 -7.04
C ILE A 131 0.56 -7.40 -8.12
N ALA A 132 0.98 -8.12 -9.19
CA ALA A 132 0.12 -8.48 -10.33
C ALA A 132 -0.71 -7.28 -10.86
N ASN A 133 -0.01 -6.20 -11.19
CA ASN A 133 -0.55 -4.90 -11.61
C ASN A 133 -1.45 -4.14 -10.62
N LYS A 134 -1.73 -4.69 -9.44
CA LYS A 134 -2.49 -4.03 -8.38
C LYS A 134 -1.59 -3.28 -7.41
N GLU A 135 -1.94 -2.04 -7.08
CA GLU A 135 -1.28 -1.29 -6.01
C GLU A 135 -1.70 -1.82 -4.63
N ILE A 136 -0.72 -1.99 -3.75
CA ILE A 136 -0.89 -2.49 -2.39
C ILE A 136 -0.88 -1.29 -1.43
N SER A 137 -2.02 -1.07 -0.76
CA SER A 137 -2.16 0.00 0.21
C SER A 137 -1.53 -0.38 1.56
N VAL A 138 -1.27 0.63 2.40
CA VAL A 138 -0.80 0.44 3.78
C VAL A 138 -1.72 -0.52 4.53
N ASN A 139 -3.05 -0.36 4.44
CA ASN A 139 -4.00 -1.24 5.11
C ASN A 139 -3.87 -2.71 4.68
N VAL A 140 -3.63 -2.98 3.39
CA VAL A 140 -3.42 -4.35 2.90
C VAL A 140 -2.12 -4.93 3.44
N ALA A 141 -1.05 -4.13 3.50
CA ALA A 141 0.20 -4.54 4.12
C ALA A 141 0.01 -4.83 5.62
N GLU A 142 -0.69 -3.96 6.35
CA GLU A 142 -1.00 -4.16 7.77
C GLU A 142 -1.77 -5.47 8.02
N GLN A 143 -2.75 -5.81 7.18
CA GLN A 143 -3.44 -7.11 7.26
C GLN A 143 -2.49 -8.29 7.09
N LEU A 144 -1.53 -8.21 6.16
CA LEU A 144 -0.51 -9.25 5.98
C LEU A 144 0.45 -9.36 7.18
N LEU A 145 0.78 -8.25 7.83
CA LEU A 145 1.65 -8.26 9.01
C LEU A 145 0.94 -8.84 10.24
N ASP A 146 -0.31 -8.46 10.47
CA ASP A 146 -1.11 -8.86 11.62
C ASP A 146 -1.68 -10.29 11.48
N ASN A 147 -2.33 -10.56 10.35
CA ASN A 147 -3.12 -11.78 10.15
C ASN A 147 -2.46 -12.80 9.23
N ARG A 148 -1.29 -12.47 8.65
CA ARG A 148 -0.62 -13.24 7.57
C ARG A 148 -1.50 -13.46 6.34
N LYS A 149 -2.63 -12.78 6.24
CA LYS A 149 -3.57 -12.89 5.13
C LYS A 149 -4.41 -11.63 5.01
N THR A 150 -4.89 -11.38 3.82
CA THR A 150 -5.84 -10.30 3.54
C THR A 150 -7.26 -10.83 3.37
N ASP A 151 -8.22 -9.91 3.36
CA ASP A 151 -9.50 -10.17 2.69
C ASP A 151 -9.31 -10.36 1.18
N PHE A 152 -10.37 -10.75 0.48
CA PHE A 152 -10.30 -10.82 -0.97
C PHE A 152 -10.09 -9.44 -1.59
N LEU A 153 -9.15 -9.38 -2.50
CA LEU A 153 -8.84 -8.22 -3.31
C LEU A 153 -9.19 -8.52 -4.76
N ASP A 154 -9.90 -7.60 -5.39
CA ASP A 154 -10.25 -7.67 -6.81
C ASP A 154 -9.14 -7.09 -7.70
N ASP A 155 -9.29 -7.28 -9.01
CA ASP A 155 -8.50 -6.60 -10.05
C ASP A 155 -7.00 -6.92 -10.08
N PHE A 156 -6.60 -8.13 -9.69
CA PHE A 156 -5.27 -8.63 -10.03
C PHE A 156 -5.21 -9.04 -11.49
N GLU A 157 -4.09 -8.77 -12.15
CA GLU A 157 -3.89 -9.13 -13.55
C GLU A 157 -2.73 -10.14 -13.70
N SER A 158 -3.05 -11.30 -14.26
CA SER A 158 -2.04 -12.31 -14.62
C SER A 158 -1.17 -11.84 -15.79
N ASN A 159 -0.02 -12.48 -16.00
CA ASN A 159 0.85 -12.22 -17.16
C ASN A 159 0.15 -12.44 -18.51
N ALA A 160 -0.95 -13.20 -18.54
CA ALA A 160 -1.77 -13.43 -19.73
C ALA A 160 -2.88 -12.36 -19.91
N GLY A 161 -2.92 -11.32 -19.07
CA GLY A 161 -3.93 -10.26 -19.11
C GLY A 161 -5.28 -10.61 -18.47
N ASN A 162 -5.42 -11.82 -17.91
CA ASN A 162 -6.67 -12.20 -17.24
C ASN A 162 -6.77 -11.56 -15.87
N VAL A 163 -7.94 -10.99 -15.57
CA VAL A 163 -8.26 -10.38 -14.29
C VAL A 163 -8.92 -11.40 -13.35
N PHE A 164 -8.46 -11.43 -12.10
CA PHE A 164 -8.95 -12.33 -11.06
C PHE A 164 -8.98 -11.67 -9.68
N SER A 165 -9.71 -12.29 -8.76
CA SER A 165 -9.73 -11.89 -7.34
C SER A 165 -9.04 -12.94 -6.49
N ALA A 166 -8.31 -12.51 -5.46
CA ALA A 166 -7.57 -13.40 -4.57
C ALA A 166 -7.35 -12.75 -3.20
N LYS A 167 -7.11 -13.57 -2.18
CA LYS A 167 -6.43 -13.14 -0.96
C LYS A 167 -4.92 -13.14 -1.22
N LEU A 168 -4.21 -12.26 -0.53
CA LEU A 168 -2.77 -12.37 -0.39
C LEU A 168 -2.48 -13.07 0.94
N ILE A 169 -1.56 -14.04 0.91
CA ILE A 169 -1.10 -14.79 2.08
C ILE A 169 0.39 -14.54 2.24
N LEU A 170 0.83 -14.20 3.45
CA LEU A 170 2.23 -14.17 3.83
C LEU A 170 2.59 -15.51 4.45
N ASP A 171 3.37 -16.32 3.73
CA ASP A 171 3.75 -17.65 4.20
C ASP A 171 4.83 -17.62 5.30
N ASP A 172 5.22 -18.80 5.78
CA ASP A 172 6.23 -18.94 6.83
C ASP A 172 7.64 -18.51 6.42
N GLU A 173 7.89 -18.39 5.12
CA GLU A 173 9.14 -17.87 4.54
C GLU A 173 9.08 -16.35 4.32
N LEU A 174 7.98 -15.70 4.74
CA LEU A 174 7.68 -14.28 4.56
C LEU A 174 7.51 -13.89 3.09
N VAL A 175 7.08 -14.83 2.26
CA VAL A 175 6.79 -14.63 0.84
C VAL A 175 5.28 -14.45 0.64
N VAL A 176 4.91 -13.43 -0.13
CA VAL A 176 3.52 -13.16 -0.48
C VAL A 176 3.07 -14.10 -1.61
N LYS A 177 2.00 -14.86 -1.37
CA LYS A 177 1.36 -15.80 -2.29
C LYS A 177 -0.11 -15.44 -2.51
N PHE A 178 -0.68 -15.90 -3.62
CA PHE A 178 -2.10 -15.78 -3.89
C PHE A 178 -2.87 -17.00 -3.35
N ASP A 179 -4.01 -16.74 -2.71
CA ASP A 179 -5.04 -17.74 -2.48
C ASP A 179 -6.32 -17.31 -3.22
N THR A 180 -6.69 -18.06 -4.26
CA THR A 180 -7.85 -17.79 -5.11
C THR A 180 -9.09 -18.58 -4.69
N THR A 181 -9.00 -19.38 -3.63
CA THR A 181 -10.07 -20.31 -3.22
C THR A 181 -11.13 -19.60 -2.40
N ILE A 182 -12.35 -19.53 -2.92
CA ILE A 182 -13.50 -18.97 -2.20
C ILE A 182 -14.16 -20.02 -1.31
N CYS A 183 -14.54 -21.16 -1.90
CA CYS A 183 -15.23 -22.25 -1.22
C CYS A 183 -15.03 -23.57 -2.01
N PRO A 184 -15.27 -24.75 -1.43
CA PRO A 184 -15.47 -25.97 -2.20
C PRO A 184 -16.70 -25.87 -3.12
N CYS A 185 -16.64 -26.46 -4.31
CA CYS A 185 -17.75 -26.39 -5.26
C CYS A 185 -18.96 -27.21 -4.75
N PRO A 186 -20.14 -26.60 -4.57
CA PRO A 186 -21.32 -27.32 -4.06
C PRO A 186 -21.95 -28.28 -5.08
N LYS A 187 -21.58 -28.18 -6.37
CA LYS A 187 -22.12 -29.02 -7.44
C LYS A 187 -21.34 -30.32 -7.62
N CYS A 188 -20.01 -30.24 -7.71
CA CYS A 188 -19.16 -31.41 -8.00
C CYS A 188 -18.38 -31.94 -6.80
N SER A 189 -18.34 -31.18 -5.70
CA SER A 189 -17.66 -31.51 -4.43
C SER A 189 -16.13 -31.73 -4.50
N THR A 190 -15.55 -31.86 -5.69
CA THR A 190 -14.11 -32.10 -5.90
C THR A 190 -13.35 -30.86 -6.36
N GLY A 191 -14.06 -29.88 -6.93
CA GLY A 191 -13.48 -28.62 -7.36
C GLY A 191 -13.59 -27.52 -6.31
N THR A 192 -12.95 -26.39 -6.57
CA THR A 192 -13.07 -25.16 -5.78
C THR A 192 -13.67 -24.03 -6.60
N ILE A 193 -14.30 -23.06 -5.95
CA ILE A 193 -14.81 -21.86 -6.58
C ILE A 193 -13.75 -20.76 -6.52
N TYR A 194 -13.51 -20.09 -7.64
CA TYR A 194 -12.61 -18.95 -7.75
C TYR A 194 -13.29 -17.81 -8.53
N ALA A 195 -12.80 -16.58 -8.35
CA ALA A 195 -13.33 -15.40 -9.03
C ALA A 195 -12.47 -15.00 -10.24
N ASN A 196 -13.11 -14.84 -11.39
CA ASN A 196 -12.56 -14.14 -12.54
C ASN A 196 -13.23 -12.78 -12.72
N ALA A 197 -12.89 -12.06 -13.80
CA ALA A 197 -13.45 -10.75 -14.12
C ALA A 197 -14.99 -10.68 -14.15
N LYS A 198 -15.68 -11.77 -14.53
CA LYS A 198 -17.14 -11.76 -14.80
C LYS A 198 -17.95 -12.65 -13.86
N ALA A 199 -17.33 -13.67 -13.28
CA ALA A 199 -18.06 -14.71 -12.56
C ALA A 199 -17.20 -15.44 -11.53
N TYR A 200 -17.91 -16.14 -10.66
CA TYR A 200 -17.41 -17.15 -9.74
C TYR A 200 -17.63 -18.52 -10.38
N GLY A 201 -16.55 -19.24 -10.68
CA GLY A 201 -16.59 -20.47 -11.45
C GLY A 201 -15.89 -21.63 -10.75
N CYS A 202 -16.29 -22.85 -11.09
CA CYS A 202 -15.63 -24.05 -10.60
C CYS A 202 -14.29 -24.29 -11.31
N SER A 203 -13.26 -24.68 -10.55
CA SER A 203 -11.93 -25.07 -11.05
C SER A 203 -12.00 -26.19 -12.10
N ASN A 204 -12.95 -27.11 -11.95
CA ASN A 204 -13.13 -28.28 -12.82
C ASN A 204 -13.93 -27.99 -14.11
N PHE A 205 -14.14 -26.73 -14.50
CA PHE A 205 -14.90 -26.42 -15.72
C PHE A 205 -14.22 -26.91 -17.01
N LYS A 206 -12.89 -26.98 -17.00
CA LYS A 206 -12.05 -27.48 -18.11
C LYS A 206 -11.66 -28.95 -17.95
N ASP A 207 -11.94 -29.56 -16.81
CA ASP A 207 -11.66 -30.98 -16.60
C ASP A 207 -12.56 -31.80 -17.53
N GLU A 208 -11.98 -32.65 -18.38
CA GLU A 208 -12.76 -33.37 -19.39
C GLU A 208 -13.68 -34.46 -18.80
N SER A 209 -13.34 -34.97 -17.61
CA SER A 209 -14.10 -36.03 -16.95
C SER A 209 -15.26 -35.45 -16.14
N ILE A 210 -15.05 -34.31 -15.49
CA ILE A 210 -16.03 -33.68 -14.60
C ILE A 210 -16.88 -32.64 -15.33
N LYS A 211 -16.26 -31.77 -16.15
CA LYS A 211 -16.90 -30.66 -16.89
C LYS A 211 -17.92 -29.87 -16.06
N CYS A 212 -17.52 -29.47 -14.85
CA CYS A 212 -18.43 -28.80 -13.92
C CYS A 212 -18.78 -27.39 -14.43
N ASP A 213 -20.06 -27.15 -14.69
CA ASP A 213 -20.61 -25.90 -15.23
C ASP A 213 -21.22 -24.99 -14.15
N PHE A 214 -20.80 -25.17 -12.89
CA PHE A 214 -21.20 -24.27 -11.80
C PHE A 214 -20.63 -22.87 -12.04
N VAL A 215 -21.53 -21.88 -12.07
CA VAL A 215 -21.18 -20.47 -12.27
C VAL A 215 -22.19 -19.56 -11.59
N ILE A 216 -21.69 -18.54 -10.90
CA ILE A 216 -22.46 -17.41 -10.40
C ILE A 216 -21.88 -16.13 -11.00
N TRP A 217 -22.69 -15.34 -11.67
CA TRP A 217 -22.23 -14.09 -12.28
C TRP A 217 -21.99 -13.02 -11.22
N LYS A 218 -20.91 -12.25 -11.36
CA LYS A 218 -20.61 -11.10 -10.47
C LYS A 218 -21.73 -10.05 -10.53
N GLU A 219 -22.40 -9.93 -11.68
CA GLU A 219 -23.50 -9.00 -11.88
C GLU A 219 -24.78 -9.77 -12.23
N MET A 220 -25.82 -9.61 -11.41
CA MET A 220 -27.14 -10.22 -11.62
C MET A 220 -28.22 -9.14 -11.52
N SER A 221 -28.96 -8.89 -12.61
CA SER A 221 -30.00 -7.85 -12.67
C SER A 221 -29.56 -6.49 -12.13
N GLY A 222 -28.34 -6.06 -12.48
CA GLY A 222 -27.77 -4.77 -12.06
C GLY A 222 -27.35 -4.69 -10.59
N LYS A 223 -27.23 -5.84 -9.92
CA LYS A 223 -26.69 -5.99 -8.57
C LYS A 223 -25.38 -6.77 -8.62
N HIS A 224 -24.36 -6.22 -7.95
CA HIS A 224 -23.12 -6.92 -7.68
C HIS A 224 -23.34 -8.02 -6.62
N ILE A 225 -22.97 -9.25 -6.95
CA ILE A 225 -22.94 -10.40 -6.04
C ILE A 225 -21.55 -10.49 -5.46
N SER A 226 -21.43 -10.32 -4.14
CA SER A 226 -20.13 -10.35 -3.44
C SER A 226 -19.61 -11.76 -3.24
N ILE A 227 -18.32 -11.89 -2.89
CA ILE A 227 -17.72 -13.17 -2.51
C ILE A 227 -18.43 -13.78 -1.30
N ASP A 228 -18.81 -12.98 -0.30
CA ASP A 228 -19.55 -13.49 0.86
C ASP A 228 -20.92 -14.06 0.46
N ASN A 229 -21.59 -13.47 -0.52
CA ASN A 229 -22.82 -14.04 -1.06
C ASN A 229 -22.57 -15.38 -1.74
N VAL A 230 -21.44 -15.54 -2.43
CA VAL A 230 -21.05 -16.81 -3.03
C VAL A 230 -20.76 -17.86 -1.96
N ILE A 231 -20.06 -17.48 -0.88
CA ILE A 231 -19.82 -18.36 0.28
C ILE A 231 -21.17 -18.84 0.85
N GLN A 232 -22.13 -17.93 1.08
CA GLN A 232 -23.48 -18.29 1.54
C GLN A 232 -24.19 -19.26 0.58
N LEU A 233 -24.05 -19.06 -0.74
CA LEU A 233 -24.59 -19.98 -1.74
C LEU A 233 -23.90 -21.36 -1.69
N CYS A 234 -22.59 -21.44 -1.45
CA CYS A 234 -21.88 -22.71 -1.30
C CYS A 234 -22.34 -23.47 -0.05
N GLU A 235 -22.56 -22.75 1.05
CA GLU A 235 -22.88 -23.34 2.36
C GLU A 235 -24.36 -23.71 2.50
N SER A 236 -25.25 -22.82 2.08
CA SER A 236 -26.69 -22.91 2.38
C SER A 236 -27.59 -22.88 1.16
N LYS A 237 -27.01 -22.81 -0.05
CA LYS A 237 -27.73 -22.69 -1.34
C LYS A 237 -28.61 -21.43 -1.46
N SER A 238 -28.52 -20.49 -0.52
CA SER A 238 -29.26 -19.22 -0.51
C SER A 238 -28.40 -18.12 0.06
N THR A 239 -28.56 -16.89 -0.44
CA THR A 239 -28.07 -15.70 0.25
C THR A 239 -29.08 -15.23 1.28
N ASP A 240 -28.66 -14.26 2.10
CA ASP A 240 -29.59 -13.34 2.73
C ASP A 240 -30.33 -12.46 1.70
N VAL A 241 -31.34 -11.72 2.15
CA VAL A 241 -32.03 -10.76 1.28
C VAL A 241 -31.05 -9.66 0.86
N LEU A 242 -30.76 -9.60 -0.43
CA LEU A 242 -29.92 -8.59 -1.03
C LEU A 242 -30.79 -7.47 -1.56
N LYS A 243 -30.41 -6.24 -1.22
CA LYS A 243 -31.15 -5.05 -1.64
C LYS A 243 -30.71 -4.53 -2.99
N GLY A 244 -31.67 -4.03 -3.76
CA GLY A 244 -31.40 -3.18 -4.92
C GLY A 244 -31.20 -3.90 -6.26
N PHE A 245 -31.82 -5.05 -6.49
CA PHE A 245 -31.91 -5.62 -7.84
C PHE A 245 -32.75 -4.72 -8.74
N LYS A 246 -32.39 -4.58 -10.02
CA LYS A 246 -33.07 -3.68 -10.97
C LYS A 246 -34.07 -4.45 -11.84
N LYS A 247 -35.29 -3.91 -11.98
CA LYS A 247 -36.29 -4.35 -12.97
C LYS A 247 -36.00 -3.71 -14.32
N LYS A 248 -36.64 -4.23 -15.38
CA LYS A 248 -36.57 -3.67 -16.76
C LYS A 248 -37.01 -2.19 -16.86
N GLY A 249 -37.77 -1.67 -15.89
CA GLY A 249 -38.20 -0.27 -15.81
C GLY A 249 -37.36 0.65 -14.91
N GLY A 250 -36.25 0.17 -14.36
CA GLY A 250 -35.37 0.97 -13.49
C GLY A 250 -35.72 0.95 -11.99
N GLU A 251 -36.94 0.57 -11.62
CA GLU A 251 -37.31 0.30 -10.22
C GLU A 251 -36.42 -0.80 -9.61
N THR A 252 -36.15 -0.68 -8.31
CA THR A 252 -35.42 -1.69 -7.56
C THR A 252 -36.33 -2.58 -6.72
N TYR A 253 -35.86 -3.77 -6.40
CA TYR A 253 -36.49 -4.70 -5.46
C TYR A 253 -35.42 -5.46 -4.67
N ASP A 254 -35.84 -5.98 -3.52
CA ASP A 254 -35.01 -6.78 -2.63
C ASP A 254 -35.39 -8.26 -2.83
N ALA A 255 -34.40 -9.13 -2.92
CA ALA A 255 -34.61 -10.56 -3.20
C ALA A 255 -33.43 -11.37 -2.69
N LYS A 256 -33.56 -12.69 -2.65
CA LYS A 256 -32.44 -13.60 -2.42
C LYS A 256 -31.89 -14.08 -3.74
N VAL A 257 -30.63 -14.50 -3.75
CA VAL A 257 -30.12 -15.41 -4.79
C VAL A 257 -30.15 -16.81 -4.19
N ILE A 258 -30.70 -17.77 -4.93
CA ILE A 258 -30.72 -19.18 -4.55
C ILE A 258 -30.09 -20.04 -5.64
N LEU A 259 -29.60 -21.21 -5.27
CA LEU A 259 -29.23 -22.27 -6.21
C LEU A 259 -30.45 -23.15 -6.47
N ASN A 260 -30.88 -23.24 -7.73
CA ASN A 260 -31.91 -24.20 -8.13
C ASN A 260 -31.40 -25.65 -8.12
N GLU A 261 -32.24 -26.60 -8.51
CA GLU A 261 -31.90 -28.04 -8.55
C GLU A 261 -30.70 -28.35 -9.47
N GLU A 262 -30.46 -27.53 -10.49
CA GLU A 262 -29.33 -27.64 -11.42
C GLU A 262 -28.06 -26.90 -10.95
N TYR A 263 -28.10 -26.31 -9.75
CA TYR A 263 -27.08 -25.45 -9.16
C TYR A 263 -26.81 -24.16 -9.96
N LYS A 264 -27.85 -23.60 -10.58
CA LYS A 264 -27.82 -22.28 -11.21
C LYS A 264 -28.33 -21.22 -10.24
N GLY A 265 -27.65 -20.08 -10.19
CA GLY A 265 -28.07 -18.93 -9.40
C GLY A 265 -29.30 -18.25 -10.01
N VAL A 266 -30.41 -18.21 -9.27
CA VAL A 266 -31.64 -17.51 -9.66
C VAL A 266 -32.07 -16.54 -8.57
N ILE A 267 -32.69 -15.42 -8.98
CA ILE A 267 -33.19 -14.39 -8.05
C ILE A 267 -34.62 -14.80 -7.64
N GLN A 268 -34.88 -14.86 -6.33
CA GLN A 268 -36.18 -15.26 -5.75
C GLN A 268 -36.63 -14.32 -4.64
#